data_AF-A0A4U6N2D7-F1
#
_entry.id   AF-A0A4U6N2D7-F1
#
_cell.length_a   1.000
_cell.length_b   1.000
_cell.length_c   1.000
_cell.angle_alpha   90.00
_cell.angle_beta   90.00
_cell.angle_gamma   90.00
#
_symmetry.space_group_name_H-M   'P 1'
#
loop_
_entity.id
_entity.type
_entity.pdbx_description
1 polymer ?
#
loop_
_entity_poly.entity_id
_entity_poly.type
_entity_poly.pdbx_seq_one_letter_code
_entity_poly.pdbx_strand_id
1 'polypeptide(L)' 'FFDWAYKNGGKQANDLDYASLPDSVVEQIRAAWKTNVKDSSGKALY' A
#
# COMPACT_ATOMS: atom_id res chain seq x y z
N PHE A 1 6.36 -3.23 -4.48
CA PHE A 1 6.09 -2.12 -5.41
C PHE A 1 5.13 -1.10 -4.80
N PHE A 2 3.84 -1.43 -4.62
CA PHE A 2 2.85 -0.46 -4.14
C PHE A 2 3.17 0.18 -2.79
N ASP A 3 3.77 -0.56 -1.85
CA ASP A 3 4.21 0.01 -0.58
C ASP A 3 5.26 1.13 -0.75
N TRP A 4 6.21 0.94 -1.68
CA TRP A 4 7.16 1.99 -2.04
C TRP A 4 6.46 3.18 -2.70
N ALA A 5 5.44 2.93 -3.54
CA ALA A 5 4.66 3.98 -4.18
C ALA A 5 3.87 4.80 -3.15
N TYR A 6 3.27 4.18 -2.14
CA TYR A 6 2.62 4.92 -1.04
C TYR A 6 3.64 5.73 -0.23
N LYS A 7 4.86 5.24 -0.05
CA LYS A 7 5.90 5.94 0.71
C LYS A 7 6.56 7.09 -0.06
N ASN A 8 6.75 6.96 -1.38
CA ASN A 8 7.62 7.86 -2.15
C ASN A 8 6.93 8.49 -3.37
N GLY A 9 5.81 7.92 -3.84
CA GLY A 9 5.13 8.30 -5.07
C GLY A 9 4.12 9.45 -4.93
N GLY A 10 3.88 9.96 -3.71
CA GLY A 10 2.87 10.99 -3.47
C GLY A 10 3.06 12.25 -4.33
N LYS A 11 4.31 12.70 -4.51
CA LYS A 11 4.60 13.83 -5.41
C LYS A 11 4.22 13.50 -6.87
N GLN A 12 4.60 12.33 -7.36
CA GLN A 12 4.34 11.92 -8.75
C GLN A 12 2.83 11.77 -9.02
N ALA A 13 2.06 11.29 -8.03
CA ALA A 13 0.60 11.23 -8.11
C ALA A 13 -0.01 12.64 -8.22
N ASN A 14 0.43 13.56 -7.35
CA ASN A 14 -0.05 14.94 -7.36
C ASN A 14 0.34 15.70 -8.64
N ASP A 15 1.52 15.45 -9.21
CA ASP A 15 1.97 16.04 -10.48
C ASP A 15 1.08 15.61 -11.68
N LEU A 16 0.31 14.52 -11.51
CA LEU A 16 -0.67 14.00 -12.48
C LEU A 16 -2.12 14.24 -12.03
N ASP A 17 -2.34 15.18 -11.10
CA ASP A 17 -3.65 15.57 -10.57
C ASP A 17 -4.41 14.47 -9.79
N TYR A 18 -3.71 13.43 -9.32
CA TYR A 18 -4.29 12.43 -8.43
C TYR A 18 -4.09 12.80 -6.95
N ALA A 19 -5.14 12.67 -6.15
CA ALA A 19 -5.05 12.80 -4.70
C ALA A 19 -4.43 11.55 -4.07
N SER A 20 -3.42 11.75 -3.21
CA SER A 20 -2.86 10.67 -2.40
C SER A 20 -3.82 10.27 -1.28
N LEU A 21 -3.91 8.97 -0.99
CA LEU A 21 -4.67 8.47 0.15
C LEU A 21 -4.07 9.00 1.46
N PRO A 22 -4.89 9.28 2.49
CA PRO A 22 -4.38 9.60 3.82
C PRO A 22 -3.55 8.45 4.39
N ASP A 23 -2.54 8.78 5.19
CA ASP A 23 -1.65 7.80 5.83
C ASP A 23 -2.41 6.73 6.62
N SER A 24 -3.51 7.12 7.28
CA SER A 24 -4.37 6.19 8.03
C SER A 24 -4.97 5.09 7.15
N VAL A 25 -5.32 5.41 5.91
CA VAL A 25 -5.85 4.43 4.94
C VAL A 25 -4.73 3.54 4.42
N VAL A 26 -3.53 4.11 4.18
CA VAL A 26 -2.35 3.32 3.78
C VAL A 26 -2.00 2.30 4.87
N GLU A 27 -2.03 2.68 6.15
CA GLU A 27 -1.80 1.74 7.26
C GLU A 27 -2.86 0.63 7.34
N GLN A 28 -4.14 0.94 7.06
CA GLN A 28 -5.18 -0.08 6.97
C GLN A 28 -4.92 -1.06 5.83
N ILE A 29 -4.47 -0.58 4.67
CA ILE A 29 -4.08 -1.43 3.53
C ILE A 29 -2.93 -2.35 3.92
N ARG A 30 -1.88 -1.81 4.57
CA ARG A 30 -0.73 -2.58 5.05
C ARG A 30 -1.15 -3.67 6.04
N ALA A 31 -2.04 -3.33 6.98
CA ALA A 31 -2.57 -4.29 7.94
C ALA A 31 -3.36 -5.41 7.24
N ALA A 32 -4.22 -5.06 6.28
CA ALA A 32 -5.00 -6.04 5.52
C ALA A 32 -4.11 -6.95 4.65
N TRP A 33 -2.99 -6.45 4.11
CA TRP A 33 -2.07 -7.29 3.35
C TRP A 33 -1.41 -8.37 4.22
N LYS A 34 -0.98 -8.02 5.45
CA LYS A 34 -0.40 -8.98 6.41
C LYS A 34 -1.34 -10.13 6.75
N THR A 35 -2.67 -9.88 6.76
CA THR A 35 -3.66 -10.91 7.10
C THR A 35 -4.14 -11.72 5.90
N ASN A 36 -4.23 -11.09 4.72
CA ASN A 36 -4.98 -11.64 3.59
C ASN A 36 -4.10 -12.07 2.42
N VAL A 37 -2.88 -11.54 2.28
CA VAL A 37 -1.98 -11.90 1.16
C VAL A 37 -1.04 -13.01 1.61
N LYS A 38 -1.36 -14.23 1.20
CA LYS A 38 -0.66 -15.46 1.60
C LYS A 38 -0.34 -16.34 0.39
N ASP A 39 0.70 -17.17 0.51
CA ASP A 39 0.92 -18.26 -0.44
C ASP A 39 -0.02 -19.46 -0.18
N SER A 40 0.08 -20.50 -1.00
CA SER A 40 -0.73 -21.72 -0.87
C SER A 40 -0.48 -22.51 0.42
N SER A 41 0.60 -22.21 1.16
CA SER A 41 0.89 -22.79 2.48
C SER A 41 0.36 -21.93 3.63
N GLY A 42 -0.26 -20.78 3.33
CA GLY A 42 -0.81 -19.85 4.32
C GLY A 42 0.21 -18.86 4.89
N LYS A 43 1.45 -18.85 4.38
CA LYS A 43 2.49 -17.91 4.82
C LYS A 43 2.20 -16.52 4.28
N ALA A 44 2.22 -15.51 5.15
CA ALA A 44 2.05 -14.11 4.75
C ALA A 44 3.18 -13.65 3.83
N LEU A 45 2.83 -12.87 2.80
CA LEU A 45 3.76 -12.37 1.77
C LEU A 45 4.05 -10.87 1.88
N TYR A 46 3.56 -10.23 2.94
CA TYR A 46 3.75 -8.81 3.23
C TYR A 46 4.01 -8.59 4.71
#